data_AF-A0A1G2TZW9-F1
#
_entry.id   AF-A0A1G2TZW9-F1
#
_cell.length_a   1.000
_cell.length_b   1.000
_cell.length_c   1.000
_cell.angle_alpha   90.00
_cell.angle_beta   90.00
_cell.angle_gamma   90.00
#
_symmetry.space_group_name_H-M   'P 1'
#
loop_
_entity.id
_entity.type
_entity.pdbx_description
1 polymer ?
#
loop_
_entity_poly.entity_id
_entity_poly.type
_entity_poly.pdbx_seq_one_letter_code
_entity_poly.pdbx_strand_id
1 'polypeptide(L)'
;MVMGSGESGAKTSGKRIFELYLHPDQKEYDWVVIKGFELDKHLRGAGLYERTLSLKDKEVKRWLGHPETYPEEYKDKAIYLWKSQQDVGGYREVACLIWYDERVVVISRWLDYYWSGDSPVLLAPEE
;
A
#
# COMPACT_ATOMS: atom_id res chain seq x y z
N MET A 1 51.28 -16.69 15.84
CA MET A 1 50.34 -17.47 15.02
C MET A 1 49.48 -18.24 16.01
N VAL A 2 48.17 -18.03 16.11
CA VAL A 2 47.16 -18.14 15.04
C VAL A 2 46.08 -17.07 15.24
N MET A 3 45.62 -16.52 14.12
CA MET A 3 44.49 -15.60 14.00
C MET A 3 43.14 -16.32 14.11
N GLY A 4 42.10 -15.59 14.50
CA GLY A 4 40.70 -16.00 14.33
C GLY A 4 39.80 -14.94 14.95
N SER A 5 39.58 -13.82 14.26
CA SER A 5 38.38 -13.58 13.43
C SER A 5 37.15 -13.51 14.35
N GLY A 6 36.73 -12.33 14.81
CA GLY A 6 36.24 -11.26 13.94
C GLY A 6 34.74 -11.44 13.81
N GLU A 7 33.99 -10.71 14.65
CA GLU A 7 32.53 -10.60 14.60
C GLU A 7 32.03 -10.31 13.19
N SER A 8 30.90 -10.89 12.83
CA SER A 8 29.88 -10.18 12.06
C SER A 8 28.53 -10.78 12.37
N GLY A 9 27.86 -10.14 13.33
CA GLY A 9 26.45 -10.32 13.56
C GLY A 9 25.69 -10.04 12.27
N ALA A 10 25.02 -11.08 11.76
CA ALA A 10 23.89 -10.88 10.88
C ALA A 10 22.79 -10.22 11.73
N LYS A 11 22.76 -8.89 11.76
CA LYS A 11 21.56 -8.14 12.09
C LYS A 11 20.56 -8.50 11.00
N THR A 12 19.70 -9.47 11.25
CA THR A 12 18.43 -9.58 10.55
C THR A 12 17.69 -8.30 10.85
N SER A 13 17.88 -7.28 10.00
CA SER A 13 17.03 -6.10 9.99
C SER A 13 15.62 -6.63 9.82
N GLY A 14 14.81 -6.57 10.88
CA GLY A 14 13.44 -7.06 10.87
C GLY A 14 12.77 -6.54 9.60
N LYS A 15 12.40 -7.47 8.70
CA LYS A 15 11.71 -7.12 7.47
C LYS A 15 10.44 -6.42 7.92
N ARG A 16 10.35 -5.11 7.70
CA ARG A 16 9.14 -4.33 7.91
C ARG A 16 8.13 -4.83 6.88
N ILE A 17 7.27 -5.76 7.27
CA ILE A 17 6.26 -6.33 6.38
C ILE A 17 5.12 -5.33 6.30
N PHE A 18 4.95 -4.71 5.13
CA PHE A 18 3.77 -3.92 4.84
C PHE A 18 2.56 -4.84 4.71
N GLU A 19 1.42 -4.38 5.20
CA GLU A 19 0.18 -5.16 5.21
C GLU A 19 -0.73 -4.70 4.06
N LEU A 20 -1.29 -5.67 3.33
CA LEU A 20 -2.37 -5.45 2.38
C LEU A 20 -3.71 -5.59 3.12
N TYR A 21 -4.23 -4.46 3.56
CA TYR A 21 -5.49 -4.43 4.27
C TYR A 21 -6.68 -4.41 3.31
N LEU A 22 -7.62 -5.33 3.54
CA LEU A 22 -8.94 -5.34 2.91
C LEU A 22 -10.00 -5.15 3.98
N HIS A 23 -10.94 -4.24 3.71
CA HIS A 23 -12.16 -4.11 4.51
C HIS A 23 -12.93 -5.44 4.52
N PRO A 24 -13.64 -5.81 5.60
CA PRO A 24 -14.48 -7.01 5.63
C PRO A 24 -15.39 -7.14 4.38
N ASP A 25 -16.08 -6.06 4.01
CA ASP A 25 -16.94 -6.02 2.81
C ASP A 25 -16.20 -6.28 1.49
N GLN A 26 -14.88 -6.01 1.41
CA GLN A 26 -14.08 -6.37 0.23
C GLN A 26 -13.72 -7.86 0.18
N LYS A 27 -13.82 -8.57 1.32
CA LYS A 27 -13.46 -9.99 1.45
C LYS A 27 -14.66 -10.92 1.27
N GLU A 28 -15.87 -10.44 1.56
CA GLU A 28 -17.02 -11.32 1.74
C GLU A 28 -17.66 -11.77 0.42
N TYR A 29 -17.55 -11.01 -0.69
CA TYR A 29 -18.12 -11.41 -1.98
C TYR A 29 -17.37 -10.83 -3.20
N ASP A 30 -17.29 -11.60 -4.29
CA ASP A 30 -16.76 -11.21 -5.61
C ASP A 30 -17.40 -9.93 -6.21
N TRP A 31 -18.62 -9.60 -5.80
CA TRP A 31 -19.41 -8.50 -6.36
C TRP A 31 -19.80 -7.42 -5.34
N VAL A 32 -19.55 -7.65 -4.04
CA VAL A 32 -19.79 -6.62 -3.02
C VAL A 32 -18.58 -5.72 -2.98
N VAL A 33 -18.86 -4.44 -3.20
CA VAL A 33 -17.87 -3.40 -3.37
C VAL A 33 -18.13 -2.30 -2.35
N ILE A 34 -17.10 -1.91 -1.60
CA ILE A 34 -17.18 -0.76 -0.70
C ILE A 34 -16.90 0.51 -1.50
N LYS A 35 -17.61 1.60 -1.19
CA LYS A 35 -17.26 2.92 -1.74
C LYS A 35 -16.03 3.47 -1.02
N GLY A 36 -15.18 4.18 -1.74
CA GLY A 36 -13.98 4.80 -1.20
C GLY A 36 -14.26 5.72 -0.01
N PHE A 37 -15.36 6.48 -0.02
CA PHE A 37 -15.77 7.28 1.14
C PHE A 37 -16.07 6.46 2.40
N GLU A 38 -16.72 5.30 2.25
CA GLU A 38 -16.99 4.40 3.37
C GLU A 38 -15.68 3.77 3.87
N LEU A 39 -14.77 3.43 2.95
CA LEU A 39 -13.44 2.92 3.29
C LEU A 39 -12.59 3.99 4.02
N ASP A 40 -12.59 5.25 3.59
CA ASP A 40 -11.91 6.36 4.31
C ASP A 40 -12.45 6.50 5.74
N LYS A 41 -13.78 6.53 5.88
CA LYS A 41 -14.46 6.63 7.16
C LYS A 41 -14.08 5.46 8.08
N HIS A 42 -14.05 4.25 7.54
CA HIS A 42 -13.64 3.06 8.27
C HIS A 42 -12.17 3.16 8.71
N LEU A 43 -11.24 3.47 7.79
CA LEU A 43 -9.82 3.58 8.12
C LEU A 43 -9.56 4.60 9.23
N ARG A 44 -10.28 5.72 9.22
CA ARG A 44 -10.21 6.73 10.29
C ARG A 44 -10.82 6.23 11.59
N GLY A 45 -12.02 5.65 11.54
CA GLY A 45 -12.72 5.14 12.71
C GLY A 45 -11.99 3.99 13.41
N ALA A 46 -11.29 3.16 12.64
CA ALA A 46 -10.48 2.04 13.13
C ALA A 46 -9.05 2.45 13.54
N GLY A 47 -8.67 3.73 13.40
CA GLY A 47 -7.30 4.20 13.69
C GLY A 47 -6.23 3.69 12.71
N LEU A 48 -6.62 3.07 11.60
CA LEU A 48 -5.71 2.53 10.59
C LEU A 48 -5.14 3.61 9.66
N TYR A 49 -5.83 4.74 9.53
CA TYR A 49 -5.44 5.82 8.61
C TYR A 49 -4.00 6.29 8.84
N GLU A 50 -3.55 6.38 10.10
CA GLU A 50 -2.20 6.80 10.46
C GLU A 50 -1.11 5.82 10.00
N ARG A 51 -1.47 4.55 9.77
CA ARG A 51 -0.55 3.54 9.21
C ARG A 51 -0.54 3.55 7.69
N THR A 52 -1.50 4.19 7.02
CA THR A 52 -1.54 4.19 5.55
C THR A 52 -0.36 4.95 4.95
N LEU A 53 0.04 4.57 3.74
CA LEU A 53 1.13 5.22 3.01
C LEU A 53 0.64 6.28 2.02
N SER A 54 1.61 7.05 1.53
CA SER A 54 1.51 8.11 0.52
C SER A 54 2.63 7.95 -0.53
N LEU A 55 2.49 8.66 -1.65
CA LEU A 55 3.53 8.84 -2.67
C LEU A 55 4.81 9.49 -2.15
N LYS A 56 4.77 10.10 -0.96
CA LYS A 56 5.94 10.77 -0.36
C LYS A 56 6.80 9.81 0.46
N ASP A 57 6.26 8.64 0.82
CA ASP A 57 6.94 7.66 1.65
C ASP A 57 8.15 7.05 0.93
N LYS A 58 9.23 6.83 1.69
CA LYS A 58 10.52 6.39 1.16
C LYS A 58 10.40 5.08 0.38
N GLU A 59 9.62 4.13 0.89
CA GLU A 59 9.47 2.83 0.24
C GLU A 59 8.65 2.94 -1.06
N VAL A 60 7.61 3.76 -1.07
CA VAL A 60 6.83 4.01 -2.30
C VAL A 60 7.70 4.66 -3.38
N LYS A 61 8.52 5.64 -3.02
CA LYS A 61 9.50 6.24 -3.95
C LYS A 61 10.52 5.23 -4.47
N ARG A 62 10.96 4.31 -3.62
CA ARG A 62 11.88 3.23 -4.01
C ARG A 62 11.25 2.33 -5.06
N TRP A 63 10.02 1.87 -4.86
CA TRP A 63 9.31 1.03 -5.84
C TRP A 63 9.10 1.73 -7.18
N LEU A 64 8.82 3.04 -7.16
CA LEU A 64 8.66 3.85 -8.37
C LEU A 64 9.98 4.05 -9.13
N GLY A 65 11.11 4.19 -8.42
CA GLY A 65 12.43 4.38 -9.04
C GLY A 65 13.17 3.09 -9.39
N HIS A 66 12.83 1.99 -8.70
CA HIS A 66 13.46 0.67 -8.83
C HIS A 66 12.36 -0.40 -8.88
N PRO A 67 11.69 -0.59 -10.03
CA PRO A 67 10.56 -1.50 -10.14
C PRO A 67 10.87 -2.95 -9.78
N GLU A 68 12.12 -3.40 -9.92
CA GLU A 68 12.61 -4.72 -9.49
C GLU A 68 12.48 -4.97 -7.98
N THR A 69 12.25 -3.91 -7.21
CA THR A 69 12.06 -3.96 -5.75
C THR A 69 10.59 -3.99 -5.34
N TYR A 70 9.66 -3.86 -6.29
CA TYR A 70 8.23 -3.94 -6.04
C TYR A 70 7.82 -5.39 -5.72
N PRO A 71 7.08 -5.64 -4.62
CA PRO A 71 6.73 -7.01 -4.23
C PRO A 71 5.92 -7.75 -5.31
N GLU A 72 6.30 -8.99 -5.62
CA GLU A 72 5.59 -9.83 -6.60
C GLU A 72 4.11 -9.99 -6.25
N GLU A 73 3.80 -10.12 -4.95
CA GLU A 73 2.44 -10.30 -4.43
C GLU A 73 1.53 -9.07 -4.63
N TYR A 74 2.10 -7.93 -5.07
CA TYR A 74 1.36 -6.69 -5.33
C TYR A 74 1.04 -6.51 -6.82
N LYS A 75 1.69 -7.25 -7.73
CA LYS A 75 1.66 -7.00 -9.18
C LYS A 75 0.32 -7.26 -9.85
N ASP A 76 -0.51 -8.08 -9.25
CA ASP A 76 -1.86 -8.41 -9.72
C ASP A 76 -2.94 -7.50 -9.11
N LYS A 77 -2.56 -6.48 -8.33
CA LYS A 77 -3.47 -5.65 -7.52
C LYS A 77 -3.32 -4.16 -7.80
N ALA A 78 -4.32 -3.38 -7.40
CA ALA A 78 -4.24 -1.93 -7.29
C ALA A 78 -3.99 -1.53 -5.83
N ILE A 79 -2.75 -1.16 -5.50
CA ILE A 79 -2.32 -0.90 -4.12
C ILE A 79 -2.58 0.56 -3.75
N TYR A 80 -3.58 0.81 -2.89
CA TYR A 80 -4.03 2.16 -2.56
C TYR A 80 -3.22 2.81 -1.43
N LEU A 81 -2.85 4.08 -1.66
CA LEU A 81 -2.04 4.92 -0.78
C LEU A 81 -2.93 6.01 -0.17
N TRP A 82 -3.64 5.67 0.90
CA TRP A 82 -4.72 6.51 1.45
C TRP A 82 -4.29 7.88 2.00
N LYS A 83 -3.03 8.09 2.35
CA LYS A 83 -2.48 9.43 2.66
C LYS A 83 -2.18 10.28 1.43
N SER A 84 -2.30 9.72 0.23
CA SER A 84 -2.22 10.44 -1.06
C SER A 84 -3.58 10.84 -1.60
N GLN A 85 -4.57 11.01 -0.73
CA GLN A 85 -5.81 11.64 -1.12
C GLN A 85 -5.62 13.11 -1.50
N GLN A 86 -6.37 13.56 -2.51
CA GLN A 86 -6.42 14.95 -2.93
C GLN A 86 -7.82 15.35 -3.40
N ASP A 87 -8.09 16.65 -3.35
CA ASP A 87 -9.31 17.26 -3.93
C ASP A 87 -9.01 17.75 -5.34
N VAL A 88 -9.84 17.34 -6.30
CA VAL A 88 -9.75 17.74 -7.70
C VAL A 88 -11.14 18.13 -8.17
N GLY A 89 -11.37 19.43 -8.30
CA GLY A 89 -12.65 19.96 -8.79
C GLY A 89 -13.84 19.66 -7.88
N GLY A 90 -13.63 19.56 -6.56
CA GLY A 90 -14.68 19.23 -5.59
C GLY A 90 -14.96 17.74 -5.42
N TYR A 91 -14.20 16.89 -6.11
CA TYR A 91 -14.21 15.44 -5.94
C TYR A 91 -12.92 14.99 -5.26
N ARG A 92 -13.00 13.96 -4.41
CA ARG A 92 -11.81 13.39 -3.78
C ARG A 92 -11.35 12.18 -4.55
N GLU A 93 -10.05 12.10 -4.77
CA GLU A 93 -9.38 10.93 -5.32
C GLU A 93 -8.25 10.46 -4.42
N VAL A 94 -7.83 9.21 -4.62
CA VAL A 94 -6.69 8.59 -3.94
C VAL A 94 -5.78 7.94 -4.97
N ALA A 95 -4.47 8.06 -4.76
CA ALA A 95 -3.47 7.42 -5.60
C ALA A 95 -3.38 5.91 -5.29
N CYS A 96 -3.17 5.10 -6.33
CA CYS A 96 -2.75 3.71 -6.19
C CYS A 96 -1.59 3.36 -7.13
N LEU A 97 -0.87 2.32 -6.74
CA LEU A 97 0.20 1.72 -7.52
C LEU A 97 -0.36 0.52 -8.26
N ILE A 98 -0.08 0.42 -9.56
CA ILE A 98 -0.35 -0.77 -10.37
C ILE A 98 0.94 -1.19 -11.06
N TRP A 99 1.12 -2.50 -11.22
CA TRP A 99 2.18 -3.04 -12.06
C TRP A 99 1.70 -3.11 -13.51
N TYR A 100 2.45 -2.49 -14.41
CA TYR A 100 2.14 -2.47 -15.83
C TYR A 100 3.42 -2.33 -16.64
N ASP A 101 3.62 -3.20 -17.64
CA ASP A 101 4.75 -3.13 -18.57
C ASP A 101 6.11 -3.04 -17.86
N GLU A 102 6.36 -4.03 -16.97
CA GLU A 102 7.61 -4.16 -16.19
C GLU A 102 7.94 -3.00 -15.24
N ARG A 103 6.96 -2.14 -14.94
CA ARG A 103 7.13 -1.01 -14.02
C ARG A 103 5.93 -0.78 -13.11
N VAL A 104 6.17 -0.04 -12.03
CA VAL A 104 5.12 0.51 -11.18
C VAL A 104 4.66 1.83 -11.76
N VAL A 105 3.36 1.99 -11.98
CA VAL A 105 2.75 3.27 -12.39
C VAL A 105 1.76 3.75 -11.34
N VAL A 106 1.62 5.07 -11.24
CA VAL A 106 0.67 5.73 -10.35
C VAL A 106 -0.58 6.09 -11.14
N ILE A 107 -1.74 5.70 -10.62
CA ILE A 107 -3.04 6.17 -11.11
C ILE A 107 -3.85 6.74 -9.93
N SER A 108 -4.79 7.63 -10.21
CA SER A 108 -5.76 8.11 -9.21
C SER A 108 -7.13 7.50 -9.44
N ARG A 109 -7.90 7.30 -8.37
CA ARG A 109 -9.31 6.88 -8.43
C ARG A 109 -10.18 7.71 -7.50
N TRP A 110 -11.36 8.07 -7.98
CA TRP A 110 -12.36 8.87 -7.27
C TRP A 110 -13.05 8.08 -6.17
N LEU A 111 -13.11 8.63 -4.94
CA LEU A 111 -13.67 8.03 -3.73
C LEU A 111 -15.14 7.56 -3.84
N ASP A 112 -15.88 8.01 -4.85
CA ASP A 112 -17.26 7.58 -5.12
C ASP A 112 -17.35 6.26 -5.90
N TYR A 113 -16.24 5.74 -6.41
CA TYR A 113 -16.17 4.47 -7.12
C TYR A 113 -16.35 3.26 -6.18
N TYR A 114 -16.15 2.07 -6.73
CA TYR A 114 -16.32 0.80 -6.05
C TYR A 114 -14.99 0.07 -5.96
N TRP A 115 -14.67 -0.45 -4.77
CA TRP A 115 -13.43 -1.15 -4.47
C TRP A 115 -13.69 -2.61 -4.13
N SER A 116 -13.01 -3.52 -4.82
CA SER A 116 -13.09 -4.98 -4.66
C SER A 116 -11.89 -5.55 -3.88
N GLY A 117 -11.79 -6.88 -3.80
CA GLY A 117 -10.68 -7.60 -3.19
C GLY A 117 -9.30 -7.31 -3.80
N ASP A 118 -9.24 -6.86 -5.06
CA ASP A 118 -7.98 -6.52 -5.74
C ASP A 118 -7.53 -5.08 -5.48
N SER A 119 -8.23 -4.38 -4.59
CA SER A 119 -8.00 -2.97 -4.26
C SER A 119 -7.60 -2.78 -2.79
N PRO A 120 -6.51 -3.42 -2.31
CA PRO A 120 -6.11 -3.32 -0.92
C PRO A 120 -5.54 -1.95 -0.56
N VAL A 121 -5.69 -1.60 0.72
CA VAL A 121 -5.04 -0.48 1.37
C VAL A 121 -3.66 -0.91 1.85
N LEU A 122 -2.62 -0.14 1.51
CA LEU A 122 -1.28 -0.42 2.01
C LEU A 122 -1.07 0.20 3.39
N LEU A 123 -0.80 -0.64 4.38
CA LEU A 123 -0.46 -0.22 5.73
C LEU A 123 1.02 -0.45 6.02
N ALA A 124 1.62 0.52 6.70
CA ALA A 124 2.91 0.37 7.37
C ALA A 124 2.82 -0.74 8.45
N PRO A 125 3.95 -1.41 8.75
CA PRO A 125 4.03 -2.33 9.88
C PRO A 125 3.64 -1.65 11.19
N GLU A 126 3.12 -2.44 12.13
CA GLU A 126 2.96 -1.99 13.52
C GLU A 126 4.35 -1.73 14.13
N GLU A 127 4.50 -0.61 14.83
CA GLU A 127 5.74 -0.23 15.54
C GLU A 127 5.88 -0.94 16.89
#